data_AF-A0A9W8WRU4-F1
#
_entry.id   AF-A0A9W8WRU4-F1
#
_cell.length_a   1.000
_cell.length_b   1.000
_cell.length_c   1.000
_cell.angle_alpha   90.00
_cell.angle_beta   90.00
_cell.angle_gamma   90.00
#
_symmetry.space_group_name_H-M   'P 1'
#
loop_
_entity.id
_entity.type
_entity.pdbx_description
1 polymer ?
#
loop_
_entity_poly.entity_id
_entity_poly.type
_entity_poly.pdbx_seq_one_letter_code
_entity_poly.pdbx_strand_id
1 'polypeptide(L)'
;MLGDRKNVCEDNIEKVLEKKAVLATQTFEAIFAEKLANRPDVLSSMDFEHAVRTMIEWVSEDFRKEETKYDWPAERGTIEDLLERIKQDTEEVETLKDHMEDYELNTMDMTRDEEQELRQLQRELLQAERSKQSNEVEHLRLVTELRNAKVSNHLLEQYQDNRLAATLRIFCVSNKTYWDYRNKPVPNARPHLVTSGIIELRKYCIQIVAQNRFGVVTEFIKDRVPALLGSIQLWVDAGSPSRSTEMKQKTMMMVVEVQRALEMVVSPDFTASVISQDLCTAFYQSIDVPMRLKTRPWAANARKASIKWQEWSPSSYKAFCSHYGEHVTDGQGYHCWNKEAMMAHIEKDMSEVWTDLQVYFESRVQTAAEAITEVYDTAIDKSRHSPQNRADTEINTEPTSTSLIQMLRHRRNLTTADTEDAIELFRVEFSNLQVDALAPLRTAFIGNLMEDAYHAANLEFGAGSDRRRKKLITEAFGSVLLFNDYRKACSNFYTWRQICRY
;
A
#
# COMPACT_ATOMS: atom_id res chain seq x y z
N MET A 1 -4.05 47.80 -11.44
CA MET A 1 -3.68 47.15 -10.17
C MET A 1 -3.46 45.65 -10.36
N LEU A 2 -2.45 45.26 -11.14
CA LEU A 2 -2.10 43.85 -11.44
C LEU A 2 -0.63 43.54 -11.08
N GLY A 3 0.07 44.48 -10.43
CA GLY A 3 1.48 44.33 -10.02
C GLY A 3 1.70 43.68 -8.66
N ASP A 4 0.73 43.75 -7.74
CA ASP A 4 0.95 43.35 -6.33
C ASP A 4 0.72 41.86 -6.03
N ARG A 5 0.14 41.07 -6.95
CA ARG A 5 -0.15 39.64 -6.68
C ARG A 5 1.01 38.69 -6.96
N LYS A 6 2.05 39.13 -7.67
CA LYS A 6 3.25 38.29 -7.94
C LYS A 6 4.23 38.29 -6.75
N ASN A 7 4.44 39.44 -6.13
CA ASN A 7 5.38 39.57 -5.01
C ASN A 7 4.94 38.82 -3.74
N VAL A 8 3.63 38.69 -3.49
CA VAL A 8 3.12 37.99 -2.29
C VAL A 8 3.31 36.47 -2.37
N CYS A 9 3.44 35.90 -3.57
CA CYS A 9 3.63 34.46 -3.76
C CYS A 9 5.10 34.05 -3.59
N GLU A 10 6.03 34.88 -4.08
CA GLU A 10 7.47 34.67 -3.95
C GLU A 10 7.95 34.84 -2.50
N ASP A 11 7.47 35.89 -1.80
CA ASP A 11 7.75 36.13 -0.37
C ASP A 11 7.32 34.95 0.54
N ASN A 12 6.27 34.22 0.14
CA ASN A 12 5.74 33.11 0.91
C ASN A 12 6.56 31.83 0.69
N ILE A 13 7.09 31.63 -0.53
CA ILE A 13 7.99 30.52 -0.84
C ILE A 13 9.33 30.73 -0.14
N GLU A 14 9.86 31.95 -0.15
CA GLU A 14 11.12 32.29 0.53
C GLU A 14 11.02 32.07 2.04
N LYS A 15 9.94 32.53 2.68
CA LYS A 15 9.69 32.27 4.12
C LYS A 15 9.50 30.78 4.46
N VAL A 16 8.93 29.99 3.54
CA VAL A 16 8.78 28.54 3.73
C VAL A 16 10.14 27.84 3.60
N LEU A 17 10.97 28.26 2.63
CA LEU A 17 12.32 27.73 2.46
C LEU A 17 13.22 28.11 3.64
N GLU A 18 13.12 29.32 4.15
CA GLU A 18 13.85 29.79 5.33
C GLU A 18 13.49 28.98 6.58
N LYS A 19 12.18 28.73 6.82
CA LYS A 19 11.74 27.85 7.91
C LYS A 19 12.23 26.41 7.76
N LYS A 20 12.25 25.87 6.54
CA LYS A 20 12.79 24.53 6.28
C LYS A 20 14.30 24.48 6.49
N ALA A 21 15.02 25.53 6.10
CA ALA A 21 16.45 25.66 6.31
C ALA A 21 16.79 25.73 7.81
N VAL A 22 16.08 26.57 8.58
CA VAL A 22 16.25 26.65 10.04
C VAL A 22 15.99 25.29 10.71
N LEU A 23 14.91 24.60 10.32
CA LEU A 23 14.60 23.28 10.86
C LEU A 23 15.67 22.24 10.50
N ALA A 24 16.17 22.27 9.26
CA ALA A 24 17.25 21.40 8.81
C ALA A 24 18.54 21.68 9.59
N THR A 25 18.90 22.94 9.81
CA THR A 25 20.07 23.35 10.60
C THR A 25 19.93 22.91 12.06
N GLN A 26 18.79 23.12 12.69
CA GLN A 26 18.55 22.68 14.08
C GLN A 26 18.60 21.15 14.23
N THR A 27 18.03 20.43 13.25
CA THR A 27 18.09 18.96 13.23
C THR A 27 19.51 18.47 13.05
N PHE A 28 20.27 19.13 12.18
CA PHE A 28 21.67 18.83 11.92
C PHE A 28 22.55 19.09 13.14
N GLU A 29 22.42 20.26 13.77
CA GLU A 29 23.12 20.61 15.00
C GLU A 29 22.77 19.62 16.12
N ALA A 30 21.51 19.25 16.29
CA ALA A 30 21.10 18.27 17.31
C ALA A 30 21.72 16.88 17.10
N ILE A 31 21.83 16.41 15.85
CA ILE A 31 22.37 15.08 15.53
C ILE A 31 23.90 15.05 15.63
N PHE A 32 24.58 16.13 15.23
CA PHE A 32 26.04 16.13 15.05
C PHE A 32 26.79 17.05 16.03
N ALA A 33 26.10 17.68 17.00
CA ALA A 33 26.66 18.66 17.94
C ALA A 33 27.98 18.21 18.58
N GLU A 34 28.05 16.97 19.08
CA GLU A 34 29.23 16.46 19.79
C GLU A 34 30.42 16.22 18.85
N LYS A 35 30.15 15.72 17.63
CA LYS A 35 31.19 15.44 16.62
C LYS A 35 31.71 16.74 16.00
N LEU A 36 30.84 17.72 15.78
CA LEU A 36 31.19 19.05 15.27
C LEU A 36 31.86 19.94 16.32
N ALA A 37 31.56 19.77 17.62
CA ALA A 37 32.26 20.49 18.68
C ALA A 37 33.77 20.17 18.70
N ASN A 38 34.14 18.95 18.34
CA ASN A 38 35.53 18.50 18.29
C ASN A 38 36.25 18.89 16.99
N ARG A 39 35.51 18.99 15.85
CA ARG A 39 36.06 19.36 14.54
C ARG A 39 35.02 20.13 13.70
N PRO A 40 34.85 21.44 13.93
CA PRO A 40 33.76 22.21 13.33
C PRO A 40 33.87 22.33 11.80
N ASP A 41 35.09 22.35 11.26
CA ASP A 41 35.33 22.59 9.83
C ASP A 41 35.40 21.31 8.98
N VAL A 42 35.24 20.13 9.59
CA VAL A 42 35.56 18.87 8.90
C VAL A 42 34.64 18.61 7.71
N LEU A 43 33.34 18.89 7.84
CA LEU A 43 32.37 18.72 6.76
C LEU A 43 32.48 19.82 5.71
N SER A 44 32.83 21.04 6.12
CA SER A 44 33.04 22.18 5.23
C SER A 44 34.32 22.07 4.38
N SER A 45 35.28 21.25 4.84
CA SER A 45 36.53 20.96 4.13
C SER A 45 36.42 19.84 3.09
N MET A 46 35.28 19.13 3.06
CA MET A 46 35.02 18.01 2.16
C MET A 46 34.13 18.44 0.99
N ASP A 47 34.21 17.72 -0.14
CA ASP A 47 33.16 17.83 -1.14
C ASP A 47 31.83 17.26 -0.61
N PHE A 48 30.73 17.67 -1.23
CA PHE A 48 29.39 17.34 -0.76
C PHE A 48 29.14 15.83 -0.62
N GLU A 49 29.65 15.03 -1.56
CA GLU A 49 29.41 13.58 -1.57
C GLU A 49 30.20 12.87 -0.46
N HIS A 50 31.43 13.30 -0.21
CA HIS A 50 32.24 12.83 0.91
C HIS A 50 31.72 13.32 2.26
N ALA A 51 31.23 14.55 2.35
CA ALA A 51 30.58 15.06 3.56
C ALA A 51 29.36 14.22 3.92
N VAL A 52 28.50 13.90 2.94
CA VAL A 52 27.33 13.04 3.12
C VAL A 52 27.72 11.63 3.54
N ARG A 53 28.75 11.04 2.92
CA ARG A 53 29.23 9.71 3.29
C ARG A 53 29.79 9.67 4.72
N THR A 54 30.58 10.67 5.09
CA THR A 54 31.14 10.83 6.43
C THR A 54 30.04 10.99 7.47
N MET A 55 29.00 11.78 7.18
CA MET A 55 27.83 11.90 8.06
C MET A 55 27.08 10.57 8.22
N ILE A 56 26.92 9.80 7.15
CA ILE A 56 26.31 8.46 7.20
C ILE A 56 27.17 7.51 8.03
N GLU A 57 28.50 7.58 7.88
CA GLU A 57 29.46 6.79 8.67
C GLU A 57 29.39 7.16 10.15
N TRP A 58 29.34 8.45 10.52
CA TRP A 58 29.20 8.86 11.91
C TRP A 58 27.90 8.39 12.55
N VAL A 59 26.78 8.47 11.81
CA VAL A 59 25.49 7.92 12.26
C VAL A 59 25.55 6.39 12.38
N SER A 60 26.42 5.74 11.62
CA SER A 60 26.61 4.28 11.65
C SER A 60 27.63 3.83 12.72
N GLU A 61 28.61 4.65 13.07
CA GLU A 61 29.63 4.38 14.10
C GLU A 61 29.04 4.46 15.51
N ASP A 62 28.07 5.34 15.75
CA ASP A 62 27.26 5.34 16.98
C ASP A 62 26.32 4.11 17.06
N PHE A 63 26.38 3.19 16.08
CA PHE A 63 25.54 2.02 15.94
C PHE A 63 26.34 0.71 15.85
N ARG A 64 27.06 0.35 16.93
CA ARG A 64 27.61 -1.01 17.10
C ARG A 64 26.61 -1.91 17.83
N LYS A 65 26.20 -3.00 17.17
CA LYS A 65 25.28 -3.99 17.75
C LYS A 65 25.83 -4.61 19.05
N GLU A 66 27.14 -4.74 19.19
CA GLU A 66 27.76 -5.29 20.41
C GLU A 66 27.72 -4.35 21.63
N GLU A 67 27.47 -3.05 21.43
CA GLU A 67 27.44 -2.04 22.50
C GLU A 67 26.02 -1.82 23.07
N THR A 68 24.97 -2.32 22.40
CA THR A 68 23.57 -2.19 22.82
C THR A 68 23.20 -2.88 24.14
N LYS A 69 24.08 -3.69 24.75
CA LYS A 69 23.84 -4.27 26.09
C LYS A 69 23.95 -3.26 27.23
N TYR A 70 24.56 -2.10 26.98
CA TYR A 70 24.85 -1.13 28.02
C TYR A 70 23.72 -0.11 28.26
N ASP A 71 22.89 0.24 27.27
CA ASP A 71 21.86 1.26 27.48
C ASP A 71 20.50 0.76 28.02
N TRP A 72 20.32 -0.55 28.25
CA TRP A 72 19.05 -1.15 28.72
C TRP A 72 19.29 -2.16 29.86
N PRO A 73 19.47 -1.70 31.11
CA PRO A 73 19.86 -2.56 32.23
C PRO A 73 18.82 -3.63 32.62
N ALA A 74 17.53 -3.38 32.38
CA ALA A 74 16.45 -4.30 32.76
C ALA A 74 16.30 -5.46 31.77
N GLU A 75 16.60 -5.24 30.49
CA GLU A 75 16.48 -6.22 29.40
C GLU A 75 17.82 -6.85 29.03
N ARG A 76 18.92 -6.42 29.66
CA ARG A 76 20.28 -6.92 29.42
C ARG A 76 20.37 -8.44 29.48
N GLY A 77 19.81 -9.07 30.51
CA GLY A 77 19.84 -10.52 30.66
C GLY A 77 19.18 -11.25 29.48
N THR A 78 18.04 -10.74 29.00
CA THR A 78 17.34 -11.29 27.84
C THR A 78 18.14 -11.12 26.54
N ILE A 79 18.80 -9.97 26.37
CA ILE A 79 19.66 -9.70 25.20
C ILE A 79 20.88 -10.61 25.23
N GLU A 80 21.53 -10.76 26.38
CA GLU A 80 22.69 -11.64 26.58
C GLU A 80 22.30 -13.11 26.32
N ASP A 81 21.17 -13.58 26.84
CA ASP A 81 20.65 -14.93 26.59
C ASP A 81 20.34 -15.17 25.09
N LEU A 82 19.84 -14.17 24.38
CA LEU A 82 19.60 -14.27 22.92
C LEU A 82 20.90 -14.30 22.13
N LEU A 83 21.86 -13.45 22.48
CA LEU A 83 23.17 -13.43 21.82
C LEU A 83 23.95 -14.73 22.06
N GLU A 84 23.88 -15.28 23.27
CA GLU A 84 24.52 -16.56 23.60
C GLU A 84 23.87 -17.71 22.83
N ARG A 85 22.53 -17.72 22.69
CA ARG A 85 21.84 -18.70 21.83
C ARG A 85 22.23 -18.57 20.35
N ILE A 86 22.29 -17.36 19.81
CA ILE A 86 22.74 -17.12 18.42
C ILE A 86 24.17 -17.62 18.22
N LYS A 87 25.04 -17.40 19.21
CA LYS A 87 26.41 -17.87 19.19
C LYS A 87 26.48 -19.41 19.20
N GLN A 88 25.75 -20.06 20.10
CA GLN A 88 25.66 -21.53 20.15
C GLN A 88 25.10 -22.12 18.86
N ASP A 89 24.00 -21.57 18.32
CA ASP A 89 23.45 -22.02 17.03
C ASP A 89 24.45 -21.79 15.88
N THR A 90 25.28 -20.74 15.94
CA THR A 90 26.31 -20.47 14.93
C THR A 90 27.43 -21.49 14.98
N GLU A 91 27.94 -21.79 16.18
CA GLU A 91 28.97 -22.81 16.39
C GLU A 91 28.45 -24.21 16.00
N GLU A 92 27.18 -24.52 16.31
CA GLU A 92 26.53 -25.77 15.91
C GLU A 92 26.38 -25.89 14.39
N VAL A 93 25.95 -24.81 13.71
CA VAL A 93 25.86 -24.77 12.24
C VAL A 93 27.23 -24.95 11.58
N GLU A 94 28.27 -24.32 12.10
CA GLU A 94 29.65 -24.48 11.59
C GLU A 94 30.14 -25.91 11.80
N THR A 95 29.99 -26.47 13.00
CA THR A 95 30.40 -27.85 13.31
C THR A 95 29.67 -28.88 12.44
N LEU A 96 28.37 -28.70 12.21
CA LEU A 96 27.59 -29.60 11.35
C LEU A 96 27.99 -29.48 9.88
N LYS A 97 28.35 -28.28 9.41
CA LYS A 97 28.89 -28.09 8.05
C LYS A 97 30.24 -28.77 7.88
N ASP A 98 31.14 -28.60 8.85
CA ASP A 98 32.47 -29.22 8.85
C ASP A 98 32.34 -30.76 8.86
N HIS A 99 31.49 -31.32 9.73
CA HIS A 99 31.24 -32.76 9.75
C HIS A 99 30.64 -33.29 8.43
N MET A 100 29.84 -32.49 7.73
CA MET A 100 29.28 -32.88 6.43
C MET A 100 30.33 -32.84 5.31
N GLU A 101 31.33 -31.97 5.39
CA GLU A 101 32.41 -31.86 4.38
C GLU A 101 33.21 -33.16 4.24
N ASP A 102 33.43 -33.88 5.35
CA ASP A 102 34.10 -35.19 5.36
C ASP A 102 33.37 -36.26 4.52
N TYR A 103 32.03 -36.19 4.42
CA TYR A 103 31.24 -37.09 3.59
C TYR A 103 31.17 -36.63 2.13
N GLU A 104 31.29 -35.32 1.85
CA GLU A 104 31.28 -34.78 0.48
C GLU A 104 32.52 -35.21 -0.33
N LEU A 105 33.64 -35.45 0.34
CA LEU A 105 34.90 -35.91 -0.27
C LEU A 105 34.88 -37.39 -0.71
N ASN A 106 34.00 -38.23 -0.14
CA ASN A 106 33.95 -39.69 -0.37
C ASN A 106 32.63 -40.18 -1.01
N THR A 107 31.98 -39.33 -1.81
CA THR A 107 30.64 -39.55 -2.38
C THR A 107 30.46 -40.79 -3.28
N MET A 108 31.54 -41.44 -3.72
CA MET A 108 31.49 -42.60 -4.63
C MET A 108 31.54 -43.96 -3.93
N ASP A 109 31.84 -44.02 -2.63
CA ASP A 109 32.05 -45.28 -1.87
C ASP A 109 31.34 -45.28 -0.51
N MET A 110 30.22 -44.54 -0.39
CA MET A 110 29.45 -44.47 0.85
C MET A 110 28.67 -45.77 1.10
N THR A 111 28.81 -46.28 2.31
CA THR A 111 27.97 -47.35 2.85
C THR A 111 26.55 -46.84 3.16
N ARG A 112 25.61 -47.78 3.26
CA ARG A 112 24.21 -47.47 3.59
C ARG A 112 24.05 -46.77 4.96
N ASP A 113 24.97 -47.05 5.89
CA ASP A 113 24.97 -46.48 7.23
C ASP A 113 25.49 -45.03 7.19
N GLU A 114 26.55 -44.74 6.44
CA GLU A 114 27.07 -43.38 6.22
C GLU A 114 26.04 -42.49 5.51
N GLU A 115 25.28 -43.02 4.54
CA GLU A 115 24.18 -42.27 3.94
C GLU A 115 23.08 -41.90 4.96
N GLN A 116 22.81 -42.78 5.94
CA GLN A 116 21.81 -42.54 6.97
C GLN A 116 22.28 -41.47 7.95
N GLU A 117 23.56 -41.49 8.30
CA GLU A 117 24.21 -40.49 9.15
C GLU A 117 24.24 -39.11 8.47
N LEU A 118 24.60 -39.03 7.20
CA LEU A 118 24.54 -37.77 6.43
C LEU A 118 23.13 -37.19 6.36
N ARG A 119 22.10 -38.04 6.17
CA ARG A 119 20.69 -37.60 6.22
C ARG A 119 20.25 -37.13 7.60
N GLN A 120 20.91 -37.57 8.67
CA GLN A 120 20.65 -37.11 10.03
C GLN A 120 21.31 -35.75 10.25
N LEU A 121 22.58 -35.60 9.89
CA LEU A 121 23.33 -34.33 9.94
C LEU A 121 22.63 -33.22 9.14
N GLN A 122 22.12 -33.53 7.95
CA GLN A 122 21.35 -32.55 7.14
C GLN A 122 20.06 -32.07 7.84
N ARG A 123 19.40 -32.94 8.61
CA ARG A 123 18.19 -32.57 9.36
C ARG A 123 18.54 -31.71 10.57
N GLU A 124 19.61 -32.04 11.26
CA GLU A 124 20.14 -31.27 12.38
C GLU A 124 20.61 -29.88 11.91
N LEU A 125 21.31 -29.81 10.78
CA LEU A 125 21.73 -28.55 10.18
C LEU A 125 20.54 -27.65 9.85
N LEU A 126 19.50 -28.19 9.20
CA LEU A 126 18.29 -27.43 8.90
C LEU A 126 17.58 -26.94 10.17
N GLN A 127 17.62 -27.71 11.24
CA GLN A 127 17.04 -27.33 12.53
C GLN A 127 17.87 -26.22 13.20
N ALA A 128 19.19 -26.35 13.23
CA ALA A 128 20.11 -25.35 13.78
C ALA A 128 20.03 -24.02 12.99
N GLU A 129 19.99 -24.06 11.66
CA GLU A 129 19.83 -22.86 10.82
C GLU A 129 18.48 -22.14 11.06
N ARG A 130 17.40 -22.90 11.30
CA ARG A 130 16.10 -22.31 11.68
C ARG A 130 16.11 -21.72 13.08
N SER A 131 16.74 -22.39 14.05
CA SER A 131 16.92 -21.89 15.41
C SER A 131 17.68 -20.57 15.39
N LYS A 132 18.83 -20.54 14.70
CA LYS A 132 19.65 -19.35 14.48
C LYS A 132 18.84 -18.20 13.88
N GLN A 133 18.17 -18.44 12.76
CA GLN A 133 17.39 -17.40 12.08
C GLN A 133 16.28 -16.85 12.98
N SER A 134 15.62 -17.72 13.74
CA SER A 134 14.57 -17.31 14.69
C SER A 134 15.15 -16.44 15.81
N ASN A 135 16.28 -16.83 16.39
CA ASN A 135 16.93 -16.08 17.47
C ASN A 135 17.48 -14.73 16.98
N GLU A 136 18.03 -14.66 15.76
CA GLU A 136 18.49 -13.42 15.12
C GLU A 136 17.35 -12.43 14.88
N VAL A 137 16.21 -12.92 14.40
CA VAL A 137 15.00 -12.11 14.20
C VAL A 137 14.47 -11.59 15.54
N GLU A 138 14.44 -12.42 16.57
CA GLU A 138 13.95 -12.03 17.89
C GLU A 138 14.87 -11.01 18.56
N HIS A 139 16.19 -11.20 18.46
CA HIS A 139 17.17 -10.21 18.91
C HIS A 139 17.00 -8.87 18.18
N LEU A 140 16.88 -8.89 16.85
CA LEU A 140 16.65 -7.67 16.07
C LEU A 140 15.34 -6.97 16.47
N ARG A 141 14.27 -7.74 16.69
CA ARG A 141 12.97 -7.23 17.13
C ARG A 141 13.09 -6.53 18.48
N LEU A 142 13.65 -7.21 19.48
CA LEU A 142 13.80 -6.70 20.84
C LEU A 142 14.60 -5.40 20.86
N VAL A 143 15.79 -5.39 20.24
CA VAL A 143 16.64 -4.20 20.18
C VAL A 143 15.94 -3.05 19.46
N THR A 144 15.23 -3.33 18.36
CA THR A 144 14.49 -2.33 17.61
C THR A 144 13.34 -1.73 18.44
N GLU A 145 12.57 -2.56 19.14
CA GLU A 145 11.46 -2.12 20.00
C GLU A 145 11.97 -1.26 21.16
N LEU A 146 13.03 -1.69 21.84
CA LEU A 146 13.63 -0.95 22.95
C LEU A 146 14.18 0.41 22.53
N ARG A 147 14.86 0.47 21.38
CA ARG A 147 15.33 1.73 20.79
C ARG A 147 14.17 2.64 20.40
N ASN A 148 13.17 2.08 19.72
CA ASN A 148 12.00 2.84 19.28
C ASN A 148 11.23 3.41 20.48
N ALA A 149 11.11 2.64 21.58
CA ALA A 149 10.51 3.09 22.82
C ALA A 149 11.31 4.23 23.47
N LYS A 150 12.64 4.10 23.58
CA LYS A 150 13.52 5.17 24.09
C LYS A 150 13.35 6.46 23.29
N VAL A 151 13.40 6.39 21.96
CA VAL A 151 13.23 7.55 21.08
C VAL A 151 11.83 8.14 21.19
N SER A 152 10.79 7.30 21.20
CA SER A 152 9.40 7.77 21.28
C SER A 152 9.13 8.45 22.62
N ASN A 153 9.58 7.88 23.73
CA ASN A 153 9.43 8.46 25.06
C ASN A 153 10.19 9.79 25.17
N HIS A 154 11.43 9.84 24.67
CA HIS A 154 12.21 11.08 24.69
C HIS A 154 11.54 12.20 23.87
N LEU A 155 11.00 11.88 22.69
CA LEU A 155 10.25 12.84 21.89
C LEU A 155 8.95 13.29 22.58
N LEU A 156 8.23 12.37 23.23
CA LEU A 156 7.03 12.73 24.01
C LEU A 156 7.37 13.65 25.19
N GLU A 157 8.46 13.37 25.91
CA GLU A 157 8.96 14.21 27.01
C GLU A 157 9.39 15.59 26.51
N GLN A 158 10.18 15.66 25.43
CA GLN A 158 10.63 16.94 24.86
C GLN A 158 9.48 17.82 24.38
N TYR A 159 8.45 17.21 23.80
CA TYR A 159 7.30 17.94 23.29
C TYR A 159 6.14 18.01 24.29
N GLN A 160 6.30 17.59 25.56
CA GLN A 160 5.22 17.52 26.54
C GLN A 160 4.50 18.86 26.75
N ASP A 161 5.25 19.96 26.69
CA ASP A 161 4.75 21.32 26.90
C ASP A 161 4.13 21.94 25.63
N ASN A 162 4.19 21.23 24.50
CA ASN A 162 3.59 21.67 23.25
C ASN A 162 2.10 21.29 23.22
N ARG A 163 1.24 22.20 22.77
CA ARG A 163 -0.21 21.96 22.60
C ARG A 163 -0.52 20.75 21.69
N LEU A 164 0.42 20.34 20.85
CA LEU A 164 0.29 19.20 19.95
C LEU A 164 0.68 17.84 20.58
N ALA A 165 1.25 17.82 21.80
CA ALA A 165 1.74 16.60 22.45
C ALA A 165 0.68 15.51 22.55
N ALA A 166 -0.56 15.88 22.89
CA ALA A 166 -1.69 14.96 23.02
C ALA A 166 -2.09 14.28 21.70
N THR A 167 -1.66 14.84 20.56
CA THR A 167 -1.97 14.35 19.20
C THR A 167 -0.74 13.83 18.47
N LEU A 168 0.45 13.91 19.09
CA LEU A 168 1.72 13.58 18.46
C LEU A 168 1.82 12.06 18.31
N ARG A 169 1.75 11.58 17.07
CA ARG A 169 1.88 10.16 16.75
C ARG A 169 3.27 9.90 16.17
N ILE A 170 4.09 9.16 16.91
CA ILE A 170 5.49 8.89 16.57
C ILE A 170 5.58 7.55 15.86
N PHE A 171 6.28 7.53 14.71
CA PHE A 171 6.57 6.32 13.96
C PHE A 171 8.09 6.21 13.78
N CYS A 172 8.68 5.21 14.41
CA CYS A 172 10.09 4.89 14.18
C CYS A 172 10.20 4.00 12.95
N VAL A 173 10.78 4.53 11.86
CA VAL A 173 10.87 3.84 10.58
C VAL A 173 12.30 3.49 10.19
N SER A 174 12.48 2.37 9.49
CA SER A 174 13.74 1.97 8.86
C SER A 174 13.52 1.69 7.38
N ASN A 175 13.89 2.68 6.55
CA ASN A 175 13.85 2.52 5.08
C ASN A 175 14.74 1.37 4.61
N LYS A 176 15.93 1.24 5.20
CA LYS A 176 16.88 0.18 4.84
C LYS A 176 16.29 -1.21 5.09
N THR A 177 15.83 -1.46 6.33
CA THR A 177 15.20 -2.76 6.69
C THR A 177 13.98 -3.06 5.82
N TYR A 178 13.19 -2.04 5.49
CA TYR A 178 12.04 -2.25 4.63
C TYR A 178 12.45 -2.67 3.22
N TRP A 179 13.35 -1.94 2.56
CA TRP A 179 13.76 -2.25 1.18
C TRP A 179 14.56 -3.54 1.07
N ASP A 180 15.40 -3.85 2.05
CA ASP A 180 16.21 -5.08 2.09
C ASP A 180 15.36 -6.35 2.19
N TYR A 181 14.15 -6.26 2.75
CA TYR A 181 13.28 -7.41 3.02
C TYR A 181 11.95 -7.39 2.25
N ARG A 182 11.57 -6.27 1.62
CA ARG A 182 10.30 -6.14 0.88
C ARG A 182 10.12 -7.17 -0.22
N ASN A 183 11.22 -7.58 -0.86
CA ASN A 183 11.21 -8.48 -2.00
C ASN A 183 11.67 -9.91 -1.63
N LYS A 184 11.70 -10.25 -0.32
CA LYS A 184 12.01 -11.61 0.16
C LYS A 184 10.70 -12.40 0.37
N PRO A 185 10.75 -13.75 0.38
CA PRO A 185 9.59 -14.58 0.66
C PRO A 185 8.90 -14.22 1.98
N VAL A 186 7.56 -14.26 2.02
CA VAL A 186 6.74 -13.78 3.16
C VAL A 186 7.21 -14.27 4.53
N PRO A 187 7.56 -15.56 4.74
CA PRO A 187 8.02 -16.03 6.06
C PRO A 187 9.30 -15.34 6.53
N ASN A 188 10.20 -15.02 5.59
CA ASN A 188 11.49 -14.38 5.85
C ASN A 188 11.41 -12.85 5.79
N ALA A 189 10.44 -12.28 5.09
CA ALA A 189 10.26 -10.84 4.97
C ALA A 189 9.43 -10.27 6.13
N ARG A 190 8.35 -10.96 6.50
CA ARG A 190 7.33 -10.43 7.41
C ARG A 190 7.88 -9.96 8.76
N PRO A 191 8.75 -10.70 9.47
CA PRO A 191 9.28 -10.23 10.75
C PRO A 191 10.04 -8.90 10.60
N HIS A 192 10.88 -8.79 9.58
CA HIS A 192 11.68 -7.59 9.32
C HIS A 192 10.84 -6.41 8.83
N LEU A 193 9.84 -6.68 7.98
CA LEU A 193 8.93 -5.66 7.48
C LEU A 193 8.06 -5.06 8.59
N VAL A 194 7.61 -5.87 9.55
CA VAL A 194 6.90 -5.39 10.73
C VAL A 194 7.81 -4.52 11.59
N THR A 195 9.04 -4.97 11.87
CA THR A 195 10.01 -4.18 12.65
C THR A 195 10.46 -2.88 11.96
N SER A 196 10.27 -2.76 10.64
CA SER A 196 10.63 -1.54 9.90
C SER A 196 9.75 -0.33 10.20
N GLY A 197 8.56 -0.52 10.78
CA GLY A 197 7.60 0.54 11.09
C GLY A 197 6.91 1.21 9.88
N ILE A 198 7.32 0.90 8.65
CA ILE A 198 6.77 1.52 7.43
C ILE A 198 5.36 1.01 7.12
N ILE A 199 5.05 -0.24 7.45
CA ILE A 199 3.71 -0.80 7.27
C ILE A 199 2.70 -0.05 8.13
N GLU A 200 3.02 0.15 9.41
CA GLU A 200 2.19 0.86 10.39
C GLU A 200 2.02 2.34 10.01
N LEU A 201 3.08 3.00 9.55
CA LEU A 201 3.01 4.36 9.03
C LEU A 201 2.07 4.44 7.82
N ARG A 202 2.19 3.52 6.85
CA ARG A 202 1.31 3.48 5.67
C ARG A 202 -0.15 3.26 6.05
N LYS A 203 -0.44 2.31 6.95
CA LYS A 203 -1.79 2.07 7.47
C LYS A 203 -2.34 3.34 8.10
N TYR A 204 -1.54 4.06 8.88
CA TYR A 204 -1.96 5.31 9.50
C TYR A 204 -2.26 6.40 8.47
N CYS A 205 -1.39 6.61 7.47
CA CYS A 205 -1.63 7.58 6.40
C CYS A 205 -2.92 7.28 5.62
N ILE A 206 -3.16 6.00 5.31
CA ILE A 206 -4.40 5.55 4.63
C ILE A 206 -5.61 5.79 5.54
N GLN A 207 -5.50 5.48 6.82
CA GLN A 207 -6.58 5.67 7.78
C GLN A 207 -6.91 7.15 8.00
N ILE A 208 -5.92 8.04 8.02
CA ILE A 208 -6.15 9.49 8.07
C ILE A 208 -6.96 9.93 6.85
N VAL A 209 -6.57 9.49 5.64
CA VAL A 209 -7.26 9.85 4.41
C VAL A 209 -8.69 9.29 4.39
N ALA A 210 -8.89 8.04 4.81
CA ALA A 210 -10.20 7.41 4.87
C ALA A 210 -11.11 8.04 5.93
N GLN A 211 -10.61 8.25 7.15
CA GLN A 211 -11.38 8.87 8.25
C GLN A 211 -11.70 10.33 7.98
N ASN A 212 -10.78 11.09 7.38
CA ASN A 212 -11.06 12.46 6.96
C ASN A 212 -12.14 12.50 5.87
N ARG A 213 -12.15 11.57 4.91
CA ARG A 213 -13.14 11.55 3.83
C ARG A 213 -14.52 11.08 4.29
N PHE A 214 -14.61 9.99 5.06
CA PHE A 214 -15.90 9.50 5.59
C PHE A 214 -16.45 10.36 6.73
N GLY A 215 -15.56 10.89 7.58
CA GLY A 215 -15.92 11.82 8.64
C GLY A 215 -16.49 13.12 8.08
N VAL A 216 -15.85 13.69 7.06
CA VAL A 216 -16.36 14.91 6.40
C VAL A 216 -17.69 14.66 5.72
N VAL A 217 -17.90 13.52 5.05
CA VAL A 217 -19.22 13.21 4.43
C VAL A 217 -20.29 12.96 5.50
N THR A 218 -19.96 12.27 6.58
CA THR A 218 -20.92 11.94 7.65
C THR A 218 -21.28 13.15 8.51
N GLU A 219 -20.30 13.95 8.93
CA GLU A 219 -20.48 15.23 9.63
C GLU A 219 -21.24 16.23 8.74
N PHE A 220 -20.93 16.25 7.44
CA PHE A 220 -21.64 17.09 6.49
C PHE A 220 -23.13 16.74 6.40
N ILE A 221 -23.46 15.45 6.26
CA ILE A 221 -24.85 14.98 6.12
C ILE A 221 -25.61 15.05 7.45
N LYS A 222 -24.99 14.67 8.57
CA LYS A 222 -25.67 14.63 9.87
C LYS A 222 -25.73 15.96 10.58
N ASP A 223 -24.73 16.83 10.40
CA ASP A 223 -24.63 18.06 11.19
C ASP A 223 -24.85 19.29 10.31
N ARG A 224 -24.18 19.37 9.15
CA ARG A 224 -24.23 20.60 8.33
C ARG A 224 -25.49 20.73 7.49
N VAL A 225 -26.07 19.63 7.00
CA VAL A 225 -27.37 19.67 6.31
C VAL A 225 -28.50 20.05 7.28
N PRO A 226 -28.61 19.47 8.49
CA PRO A 226 -29.59 19.94 9.47
C PRO A 226 -29.31 21.34 10.02
N ALA A 227 -28.05 21.72 10.22
CA ALA A 227 -27.70 23.10 10.62
C ALA A 227 -28.03 24.10 9.51
N LEU A 228 -27.88 23.72 8.24
CA LEU A 228 -28.32 24.49 7.09
C LEU A 228 -29.84 24.66 7.10
N LEU A 229 -30.59 23.57 7.22
CA LEU A 229 -32.05 23.61 7.32
C LEU A 229 -32.51 24.44 8.53
N GLY A 230 -31.85 24.28 9.67
CA GLY A 230 -32.10 25.06 10.89
C GLY A 230 -31.72 26.53 10.75
N SER A 231 -30.67 26.87 9.99
CA SER A 231 -30.31 28.25 9.69
C SER A 231 -31.32 28.88 8.72
N ILE A 232 -31.79 28.15 7.71
CA ILE A 232 -32.85 28.61 6.82
C ILE A 232 -34.15 28.78 7.61
N GLN A 233 -34.48 27.87 8.51
CA GLN A 233 -35.59 27.95 9.45
C GLN A 233 -35.48 29.21 10.33
N LEU A 234 -34.32 29.43 10.96
CA LEU A 234 -34.03 30.61 11.78
C LEU A 234 -34.07 31.91 10.98
N TRP A 235 -33.65 31.92 9.72
CA TRP A 235 -33.73 33.09 8.82
C TRP A 235 -35.15 33.33 8.29
N VAL A 236 -35.96 32.28 8.14
CA VAL A 236 -37.40 32.36 7.87
C VAL A 236 -38.15 32.90 9.09
N ASP A 237 -37.76 32.47 10.28
CA ASP A 237 -38.35 32.89 11.54
C ASP A 237 -37.90 34.32 11.92
N ALA A 238 -36.64 34.68 11.65
CA ALA A 238 -36.07 36.02 11.84
C ALA A 238 -36.41 37.00 10.70
N GLY A 239 -36.97 36.52 9.59
CA GLY A 239 -37.38 37.32 8.43
C GLY A 239 -38.61 38.18 8.69
N SER A 240 -38.42 39.27 9.45
CA SER A 240 -39.29 40.44 9.71
C SER A 240 -40.71 40.19 10.27
N PRO A 241 -41.15 40.93 11.31
CA PRO A 241 -42.56 40.98 11.73
C PRO A 241 -43.50 41.55 10.66
N SER A 242 -43.00 42.00 9.50
CA SER A 242 -43.76 42.58 8.39
C SER A 242 -44.06 41.64 7.22
N ARG A 243 -43.75 40.33 7.30
CA ARG A 243 -44.11 39.34 6.26
C ARG A 243 -45.34 38.52 6.67
N SER A 244 -46.25 38.28 5.74
CA SER A 244 -47.45 37.48 5.99
C SER A 244 -47.12 36.03 6.34
N THR A 245 -47.95 35.39 7.16
CA THR A 245 -47.88 33.97 7.53
C THR A 245 -47.79 33.06 6.30
N GLU A 246 -48.40 33.49 5.19
CA GLU A 246 -48.40 32.81 3.90
C GLU A 246 -47.00 32.74 3.26
N MET A 247 -46.18 33.79 3.43
CA MET A 247 -44.82 33.81 2.89
C MET A 247 -43.89 32.87 3.67
N LYS A 248 -44.05 32.79 5.00
CA LYS A 248 -43.31 31.84 5.85
C LYS A 248 -43.65 30.39 5.50
N GLN A 249 -44.93 30.09 5.27
CA GLN A 249 -45.40 28.77 4.83
C GLN A 249 -44.80 28.37 3.47
N LYS A 250 -44.73 29.31 2.52
CA LYS A 250 -44.14 29.09 1.19
C LYS A 250 -42.64 28.76 1.25
N THR A 251 -41.87 29.47 2.07
CA THR A 251 -40.44 29.17 2.23
C THR A 251 -40.22 27.82 2.94
N MET A 252 -41.04 27.48 3.94
CA MET A 252 -41.00 26.16 4.58
C MET A 252 -41.23 25.02 3.57
N MET A 253 -42.22 25.16 2.69
CA MET A 253 -42.51 24.17 1.64
C MET A 253 -41.34 23.99 0.66
N MET A 254 -40.73 25.10 0.22
CA MET A 254 -39.54 25.06 -0.65
C MET A 254 -38.39 24.29 0.00
N VAL A 255 -38.13 24.54 1.29
CA VAL A 255 -37.07 23.87 2.05
C VAL A 255 -37.32 22.37 2.17
N VAL A 256 -38.57 21.97 2.45
CA VAL A 256 -38.97 20.56 2.51
C VAL A 256 -38.83 19.88 1.14
N GLU A 257 -39.16 20.56 0.05
CA GLU A 257 -38.99 20.02 -1.31
C GLU A 257 -37.53 19.85 -1.73
N VAL A 258 -36.67 20.78 -1.33
CA VAL A 258 -35.21 20.71 -1.51
C VAL A 258 -34.62 19.59 -0.65
N GLN A 259 -35.02 19.49 0.62
CA GLN A 259 -34.61 18.43 1.52
C GLN A 259 -35.00 17.06 0.95
N ARG A 260 -36.24 16.88 0.49
CA ARG A 260 -36.69 15.63 -0.11
C ARG A 260 -35.91 15.27 -1.38
N ALA A 261 -35.53 16.26 -2.19
CA ALA A 261 -34.70 16.01 -3.37
C ALA A 261 -33.29 15.53 -2.99
N LEU A 262 -32.69 16.14 -1.97
CA LEU A 262 -31.35 15.79 -1.47
C LEU A 262 -31.34 14.46 -0.68
N GLU A 263 -32.41 14.15 0.05
CA GLU A 263 -32.59 12.88 0.76
C GLU A 263 -32.61 11.68 -0.20
N MET A 264 -33.03 11.86 -1.46
CA MET A 264 -32.92 10.79 -2.46
C MET A 264 -31.47 10.39 -2.75
N VAL A 265 -30.49 11.30 -2.61
CA VAL A 265 -29.05 11.00 -2.81
C VAL A 265 -28.43 10.30 -1.61
N VAL A 266 -29.01 10.51 -0.43
CA VAL A 266 -28.53 9.95 0.85
C VAL A 266 -29.29 8.66 1.22
N SER A 267 -30.38 8.34 0.51
CA SER A 267 -31.16 7.14 0.76
C SER A 267 -30.32 5.88 0.55
N PRO A 268 -30.41 4.88 1.45
CA PRO A 268 -29.77 3.57 1.27
C PRO A 268 -30.14 2.88 -0.05
N ASP A 269 -31.29 3.26 -0.62
CA ASP A 269 -31.85 2.73 -1.86
C ASP A 269 -31.33 3.43 -3.13
N PHE A 270 -30.43 4.43 -3.02
CA PHE A 270 -29.90 5.15 -4.19
C PHE A 270 -28.36 5.18 -4.28
N THR A 271 -27.90 4.71 -5.44
CA THR A 271 -26.62 4.91 -6.12
C THR A 271 -25.37 4.27 -5.51
N ALA A 272 -24.87 4.65 -4.34
CA ALA A 272 -23.54 4.19 -3.91
C ALA A 272 -23.49 2.68 -3.58
N SER A 273 -24.45 2.19 -2.77
CA SER A 273 -24.56 0.78 -2.38
C SER A 273 -24.91 -0.13 -3.56
N VAL A 274 -25.86 0.30 -4.40
CA VAL A 274 -26.30 -0.40 -5.61
C VAL A 274 -25.17 -0.48 -6.64
N ILE A 275 -24.49 0.63 -6.91
CA ILE A 275 -23.35 0.64 -7.84
C ILE A 275 -22.22 -0.21 -7.28
N SER A 276 -21.89 -0.08 -5.99
CA SER A 276 -20.88 -0.92 -5.37
C SER A 276 -21.22 -2.40 -5.56
N GLN A 277 -22.45 -2.81 -5.27
CA GLN A 277 -22.90 -4.19 -5.43
C GLN A 277 -22.92 -4.66 -6.90
N ASP A 278 -23.33 -3.81 -7.83
CA ASP A 278 -23.30 -4.07 -9.28
C ASP A 278 -21.86 -4.28 -9.77
N LEU A 279 -20.96 -3.38 -9.39
CA LEU A 279 -19.54 -3.46 -9.72
C LEU A 279 -18.97 -4.77 -9.17
N CYS A 280 -19.21 -5.09 -7.90
CA CYS A 280 -18.71 -6.31 -7.25
C CYS A 280 -19.26 -7.58 -7.93
N THR A 281 -20.52 -7.54 -8.38
CA THR A 281 -21.15 -8.63 -9.13
C THR A 281 -20.50 -8.79 -10.51
N ALA A 282 -20.31 -7.69 -11.24
CA ALA A 282 -19.66 -7.70 -12.55
C ALA A 282 -18.21 -8.19 -12.45
N PHE A 283 -17.44 -7.79 -11.44
CA PHE A 283 -16.10 -8.32 -11.22
C PHE A 283 -16.11 -9.83 -10.97
N TYR A 284 -17.00 -10.31 -10.09
CA TYR A 284 -17.11 -11.74 -9.79
C TYR A 284 -17.47 -12.55 -11.04
N GLN A 285 -18.42 -12.07 -11.84
CA GLN A 285 -18.89 -12.75 -13.04
C GLN A 285 -17.87 -12.71 -14.19
N SER A 286 -17.18 -11.58 -14.37
CA SER A 286 -16.25 -11.39 -15.49
C SER A 286 -14.84 -11.88 -15.18
N ILE A 287 -14.38 -11.83 -13.93
CA ILE A 287 -13.01 -12.22 -13.56
C ILE A 287 -13.00 -13.55 -12.80
N ASP A 288 -13.65 -13.63 -11.64
CA ASP A 288 -13.50 -14.80 -10.75
C ASP A 288 -13.99 -16.11 -11.39
N VAL A 289 -15.19 -16.07 -11.97
CA VAL A 289 -15.83 -17.25 -12.56
C VAL A 289 -15.04 -17.77 -13.78
N PRO A 290 -14.66 -16.94 -14.79
CA PRO A 290 -13.87 -17.41 -15.92
C PRO A 290 -12.50 -17.95 -15.51
N MET A 291 -11.78 -17.25 -14.62
CA MET A 291 -10.47 -17.70 -14.14
C MET A 291 -10.56 -19.08 -13.45
N ARG A 292 -11.62 -19.30 -12.67
CA ARG A 292 -11.87 -20.59 -12.00
C ARG A 292 -12.10 -21.73 -13.00
N LEU A 293 -12.87 -21.48 -14.06
CA LEU A 293 -13.13 -22.47 -15.11
C LEU A 293 -11.86 -22.78 -15.93
N LYS A 294 -11.00 -21.78 -16.13
CA LYS A 294 -9.78 -21.89 -16.94
C LYS A 294 -8.54 -22.36 -16.17
N THR A 295 -8.61 -22.44 -14.84
CA THR A 295 -7.48 -22.82 -13.96
C THR A 295 -6.78 -24.12 -14.42
N ARG A 296 -7.55 -25.17 -14.73
CA ARG A 296 -6.98 -26.46 -15.19
C ARG A 296 -6.35 -26.37 -16.58
N PRO A 297 -7.04 -25.82 -17.61
CA PRO A 297 -6.43 -25.53 -18.90
C PRO A 297 -5.14 -24.71 -18.80
N TRP A 298 -5.13 -23.63 -18.01
CA TRP A 298 -3.95 -22.78 -17.82
C TRP A 298 -2.79 -23.55 -17.21
N ALA A 299 -3.03 -24.35 -16.16
CA ALA A 299 -1.99 -25.21 -15.57
C ALA A 299 -1.42 -26.22 -16.57
N ALA A 300 -2.27 -26.87 -17.36
CA ALA A 300 -1.82 -27.83 -18.37
C ALA A 300 -0.95 -27.16 -19.45
N ASN A 301 -1.32 -25.95 -19.87
CA ASN A 301 -0.61 -25.21 -20.90
C ASN A 301 0.71 -24.62 -20.38
N ALA A 302 0.72 -24.06 -19.17
CA ALA A 302 1.94 -23.60 -18.52
C ALA A 302 2.93 -24.75 -18.30
N ARG A 303 2.45 -25.94 -17.91
CA ARG A 303 3.26 -27.15 -17.90
C ARG A 303 3.85 -27.47 -19.27
N LYS A 304 3.04 -27.41 -20.33
CA LYS A 304 3.50 -27.66 -21.71
C LYS A 304 4.56 -26.65 -22.17
N ALA A 305 4.42 -25.38 -21.80
CA ALA A 305 5.47 -24.38 -22.03
C ALA A 305 6.76 -24.76 -21.31
N SER A 306 6.67 -25.15 -20.03
CA SER A 306 7.85 -25.54 -19.24
C SER A 306 8.59 -26.77 -19.77
N ILE A 307 7.88 -27.69 -20.43
CA ILE A 307 8.49 -28.87 -21.05
C ILE A 307 9.45 -28.48 -22.17
N LYS A 308 9.18 -27.39 -22.92
CA LYS A 308 10.08 -26.94 -24.00
C LYS A 308 11.45 -26.52 -23.47
N TRP A 309 11.49 -25.93 -22.27
CA TRP A 309 12.74 -25.49 -21.66
C TRP A 309 13.57 -26.66 -21.10
N GLN A 310 12.99 -27.86 -20.96
CA GLN A 310 13.68 -29.05 -20.43
C GLN A 310 14.87 -29.48 -21.30
N GLU A 311 14.80 -29.19 -22.59
CA GLU A 311 15.83 -29.51 -23.59
C GLU A 311 17.04 -28.57 -23.51
N TRP A 312 16.93 -27.46 -22.76
CA TRP A 312 18.02 -26.50 -22.64
C TRP A 312 19.17 -27.05 -21.81
N SER A 313 20.38 -26.58 -22.14
CA SER A 313 21.59 -26.97 -21.43
C SER A 313 21.48 -26.63 -19.93
N PRO A 314 22.10 -27.43 -19.04
CA PRO A 314 22.04 -27.17 -17.60
C PRO A 314 22.52 -25.77 -17.20
N SER A 315 23.53 -25.24 -17.89
CA SER A 315 24.06 -23.89 -17.64
C SER A 315 23.05 -22.81 -18.01
N SER A 316 22.45 -22.88 -19.20
CA SER A 316 21.41 -21.94 -19.62
C SER A 316 20.19 -22.02 -18.69
N TYR A 317 19.70 -23.23 -18.39
CA TYR A 317 18.53 -23.40 -17.52
C TYR A 317 18.76 -22.82 -16.11
N LYS A 318 19.94 -23.07 -15.53
CA LYS A 318 20.33 -22.50 -14.23
C LYS A 318 20.40 -20.96 -14.28
N ALA A 319 20.93 -20.38 -15.36
CA ALA A 319 20.98 -18.93 -15.52
C ALA A 319 19.56 -18.32 -15.51
N PHE A 320 18.63 -18.89 -16.27
CA PHE A 320 17.23 -18.46 -16.24
C PHE A 320 16.59 -18.61 -14.85
N CYS A 321 16.85 -19.70 -14.12
CA CYS A 321 16.37 -19.83 -12.73
C CYS A 321 16.94 -18.74 -11.81
N SER A 322 18.21 -18.38 -11.98
CA SER A 322 18.89 -17.35 -11.19
C SER A 322 18.34 -15.95 -11.45
N HIS A 323 17.74 -15.75 -12.63
CA HIS A 323 17.07 -14.53 -13.05
C HIS A 323 15.53 -14.67 -13.07
N TYR A 324 14.97 -15.55 -12.23
CA TYR A 324 13.52 -15.68 -12.04
C TYR A 324 12.72 -15.89 -13.34
N GLY A 325 13.33 -16.63 -14.29
CA GLY A 325 12.75 -16.96 -15.57
C GLY A 325 12.85 -15.89 -16.64
N GLU A 326 13.47 -14.73 -16.39
CA GLU A 326 13.66 -13.67 -17.36
C GLU A 326 15.15 -13.39 -17.60
N HIS A 327 15.68 -13.82 -18.74
CA HIS A 327 17.09 -13.65 -19.04
C HIS A 327 17.42 -13.72 -20.52
N VAL A 328 18.69 -13.45 -20.85
CA VAL A 328 19.28 -13.61 -22.18
C VAL A 328 20.49 -14.52 -22.06
N THR A 329 20.59 -15.53 -22.92
CA THR A 329 21.82 -16.32 -23.06
C THR A 329 22.20 -16.45 -24.53
N ASP A 330 23.48 -16.58 -24.85
CA ASP A 330 23.95 -16.69 -26.25
C ASP A 330 23.32 -17.87 -27.00
N GLY A 331 23.01 -18.96 -26.27
CA GLY A 331 22.46 -20.18 -26.85
C GLY A 331 20.94 -20.19 -27.05
N GLN A 332 20.18 -19.38 -26.29
CA GLN A 332 18.70 -19.39 -26.34
C GLN A 332 18.10 -18.01 -26.69
N GLY A 333 18.85 -16.93 -26.58
CA GLY A 333 18.34 -15.57 -26.74
C GLY A 333 17.54 -15.09 -25.52
N TYR A 334 16.76 -14.02 -25.71
CA TYR A 334 15.88 -13.45 -24.67
C TYR A 334 14.63 -14.30 -24.50
N HIS A 335 14.34 -14.69 -23.26
CA HIS A 335 13.12 -15.39 -22.89
C HIS A 335 12.56 -14.85 -21.57
N CYS A 336 11.24 -14.94 -21.43
CA CYS A 336 10.53 -14.67 -20.18
C CYS A 336 9.57 -15.83 -19.94
N TRP A 337 9.94 -16.74 -19.03
CA TRP A 337 9.19 -17.97 -18.77
C TRP A 337 7.79 -17.70 -18.23
N ASN A 338 7.62 -16.69 -17.37
CA ASN A 338 6.31 -16.26 -16.91
C ASN A 338 5.45 -15.81 -18.11
N LYS A 339 6.02 -14.99 -19.00
CA LYS A 339 5.35 -14.56 -20.23
C LYS A 339 4.98 -15.75 -21.09
N GLU A 340 5.88 -16.67 -21.36
CA GLU A 340 5.62 -17.84 -22.21
C GLU A 340 4.59 -18.81 -21.61
N ALA A 341 4.62 -19.00 -20.29
CA ALA A 341 3.64 -19.81 -19.57
C ALA A 341 2.25 -19.16 -19.56
N MET A 342 2.18 -17.83 -19.54
CA MET A 342 0.92 -17.06 -19.55
C MET A 342 0.38 -16.81 -20.97
N MET A 343 1.23 -16.38 -21.91
CA MET A 343 0.89 -15.85 -23.24
C MET A 343 0.15 -16.84 -24.12
N ALA A 344 0.35 -18.13 -23.91
CA ALA A 344 -0.35 -19.12 -24.72
C ALA A 344 -1.88 -18.99 -24.54
N HIS A 345 -2.38 -18.60 -23.36
CA HIS A 345 -3.82 -18.64 -23.07
C HIS A 345 -4.36 -17.59 -22.09
N ILE A 346 -3.63 -17.13 -21.07
CA ILE A 346 -4.19 -16.19 -20.07
C ILE A 346 -4.40 -14.81 -20.68
N GLU A 347 -3.37 -14.25 -21.34
CA GLU A 347 -3.47 -12.95 -22.00
C GLU A 347 -4.59 -12.97 -23.04
N LYS A 348 -4.65 -14.03 -23.85
CA LYS A 348 -5.72 -14.22 -24.84
C LYS A 348 -7.11 -14.36 -24.21
N ASP A 349 -7.25 -15.15 -23.14
CA ASP A 349 -8.55 -15.42 -22.52
C ASP A 349 -9.06 -14.21 -21.70
N MET A 350 -8.17 -13.35 -21.19
CA MET A 350 -8.51 -12.35 -20.19
C MET A 350 -8.29 -10.89 -20.63
N SER A 351 -7.46 -10.60 -21.62
CA SER A 351 -7.14 -9.19 -21.96
C SER A 351 -8.36 -8.39 -22.40
N GLU A 352 -9.22 -8.99 -23.23
CA GLU A 352 -10.48 -8.37 -23.67
C GLU A 352 -11.43 -8.23 -22.48
N VAL A 353 -11.55 -9.27 -21.66
CA VAL A 353 -12.40 -9.28 -20.46
C VAL A 353 -12.05 -8.16 -19.47
N TRP A 354 -10.75 -7.93 -19.21
CA TRP A 354 -10.31 -6.84 -18.34
C TRP A 354 -10.59 -5.46 -18.95
N THR A 355 -10.38 -5.32 -20.25
CA THR A 355 -10.65 -4.06 -20.98
C THR A 355 -12.14 -3.73 -20.97
N ASP A 356 -12.99 -4.71 -21.28
CA ASP A 356 -14.44 -4.55 -21.27
C ASP A 356 -14.96 -4.22 -19.87
N LEU A 357 -14.40 -4.86 -18.84
CA LEU A 357 -14.76 -4.59 -17.46
C LEU A 357 -14.36 -3.17 -17.04
N GLN A 358 -13.19 -2.68 -17.49
CA GLN A 358 -12.78 -1.30 -17.28
C GLN A 358 -13.78 -0.32 -17.89
N VAL A 359 -14.15 -0.51 -19.16
CA VAL A 359 -15.12 0.34 -19.86
C VAL A 359 -16.47 0.31 -19.15
N TYR A 360 -16.93 -0.87 -18.73
CA TYR A 360 -18.16 -1.02 -17.97
C TYR A 360 -18.12 -0.25 -16.66
N PHE A 361 -17.03 -0.38 -15.89
CA PHE A 361 -16.88 0.32 -14.61
C PHE A 361 -16.85 1.84 -14.79
N GLU A 362 -16.08 2.34 -15.75
CA GLU A 362 -16.03 3.77 -16.06
C GLU A 362 -17.42 4.32 -16.43
N SER A 363 -18.18 3.59 -17.25
CA SER A 363 -19.55 3.98 -17.59
C SER A 363 -20.46 4.02 -16.36
N ARG A 364 -20.40 3.03 -15.48
CA ARG A 364 -21.26 2.98 -14.27
C ARG A 364 -20.93 4.09 -13.27
N VAL A 365 -19.65 4.35 -13.04
CA VAL A 365 -19.21 5.42 -12.13
C VAL A 365 -19.56 6.79 -12.71
N GLN A 366 -19.44 6.98 -14.03
CA GLN A 366 -19.87 8.20 -14.71
C GLN A 366 -21.37 8.45 -14.59
N THR A 367 -22.21 7.41 -14.79
CA THR A 367 -23.66 7.51 -14.57
C THR A 367 -24.00 7.91 -13.13
N ALA A 368 -23.21 7.45 -12.15
CA ALA A 368 -23.36 7.86 -10.74
C ALA A 368 -23.13 9.36 -10.57
N ALA A 369 -22.07 9.88 -11.17
CA ALA A 369 -21.69 11.29 -11.09
C ALA A 369 -22.74 12.20 -11.76
N GLU A 370 -23.29 11.76 -12.89
CA GLU A 370 -24.38 12.43 -13.61
C GLU A 370 -25.65 12.47 -12.75
N ALA A 371 -26.03 11.36 -12.12
CA ALA A 371 -27.20 11.30 -11.24
C ALA A 371 -27.07 12.23 -10.01
N ILE A 372 -25.87 12.32 -9.41
CA ILE A 372 -25.61 13.27 -8.32
C ILE A 372 -25.80 14.71 -8.80
N THR A 373 -25.27 15.03 -9.98
CA THR A 373 -25.37 16.37 -10.57
C THR A 373 -26.83 16.72 -10.89
N GLU A 374 -27.59 15.79 -11.46
CA GLU A 374 -29.02 15.96 -11.78
C GLU A 374 -29.87 16.25 -10.53
N VAL A 375 -29.56 15.64 -9.39
CA VAL A 375 -30.27 15.93 -8.13
C VAL A 375 -30.04 17.38 -7.70
N TYR A 376 -28.80 17.85 -7.75
CA TYR A 376 -28.50 19.25 -7.41
C TYR A 376 -29.19 20.22 -8.37
N ASP A 377 -29.18 19.92 -9.67
CA ASP A 377 -29.86 20.76 -10.66
C ASP A 377 -31.37 20.76 -10.45
N THR A 378 -31.99 19.61 -10.12
CA THR A 378 -33.40 19.51 -9.73
C THR A 378 -33.72 20.34 -8.48
N ALA A 379 -32.85 20.31 -7.47
CA ALA A 379 -33.02 21.10 -6.24
C ALA A 379 -32.89 22.61 -6.52
N ILE A 380 -31.96 23.00 -7.40
CA ILE A 380 -31.80 24.38 -7.86
C ILE A 380 -33.03 24.84 -8.63
N ASP A 381 -33.59 24.01 -9.50
CA ASP A 381 -34.76 24.36 -10.32
C ASP A 381 -36.03 24.47 -9.49
N LYS A 382 -36.25 23.59 -8.51
CA LYS A 382 -37.34 23.74 -7.53
C LYS A 382 -37.22 25.04 -6.73
N SER A 383 -35.99 25.45 -6.40
CA SER A 383 -35.71 26.72 -5.72
C SER A 383 -36.01 27.95 -6.61
N ARG A 384 -36.05 27.80 -7.95
CA ARG A 384 -36.40 28.87 -8.90
C ARG A 384 -37.90 28.96 -9.20
N HIS A 385 -38.64 27.85 -9.13
CA HIS A 385 -40.03 27.74 -9.62
C HIS A 385 -41.09 27.71 -8.52
N SER A 386 -40.75 28.01 -7.27
CA SER A 386 -41.76 28.22 -6.22
C SER A 386 -42.81 29.23 -6.72
N PRO A 387 -44.12 28.95 -6.59
CA PRO A 387 -45.16 29.73 -7.25
C PRO A 387 -45.16 31.17 -6.73
N GLN A 388 -44.50 32.06 -7.48
CA GLN A 388 -44.82 33.47 -7.54
C GLN A 388 -46.26 33.53 -8.05
N ASN A 389 -47.22 33.71 -7.14
CA ASN A 389 -48.51 34.26 -7.55
C ASN A 389 -48.19 35.63 -8.14
N ARG A 390 -48.27 35.72 -9.47
CA ARG A 390 -48.34 36.96 -10.24
C ARG A 390 -49.64 37.66 -9.85
N ALA A 391 -49.64 38.30 -8.70
CA ALA A 391 -50.47 39.44 -8.37
C ALA A 391 -49.94 39.99 -7.05
N ASP A 392 -49.55 41.24 -7.11
CA ASP A 392 -49.45 42.18 -6.00
C ASP A 392 -48.12 42.26 -5.23
N THR A 393 -47.52 43.44 -5.45
CA THR A 393 -46.50 44.14 -4.67
C THR A 393 -45.06 43.63 -4.77
N GLU A 394 -44.32 44.30 -5.64
CA GLU A 394 -42.96 44.77 -5.39
C GLU A 394 -42.76 45.00 -3.88
N ILE A 395 -41.86 44.24 -3.26
CA ILE A 395 -40.88 44.63 -2.23
C ILE A 395 -40.36 43.35 -1.54
N ASN A 396 -39.09 43.05 -1.80
CA ASN A 396 -38.19 42.27 -0.94
C ASN A 396 -38.33 40.74 -0.79
N THR A 397 -38.64 39.96 -1.83
CA THR A 397 -38.55 38.47 -1.78
C THR A 397 -37.25 37.88 -2.35
N GLU A 398 -36.37 38.67 -2.98
CA GLU A 398 -35.19 38.18 -3.72
C GLU A 398 -33.96 37.64 -2.93
N PRO A 399 -33.59 38.12 -1.72
CA PRO A 399 -32.26 37.81 -1.18
C PRO A 399 -32.09 36.34 -0.75
N THR A 400 -33.16 35.73 -0.20
CA THR A 400 -33.13 34.39 0.41
C THR A 400 -33.07 33.26 -0.62
N SER A 401 -33.84 33.34 -1.71
CA SER A 401 -33.79 32.33 -2.80
C SER A 401 -32.46 32.40 -3.55
N THR A 402 -31.92 33.61 -3.75
CA THR A 402 -30.63 33.82 -4.40
C THR A 402 -29.48 33.22 -3.60
N SER A 403 -29.47 33.38 -2.28
CA SER A 403 -28.44 32.80 -1.40
C SER A 403 -28.50 31.26 -1.39
N LEU A 404 -29.70 30.68 -1.28
CA LEU A 404 -29.91 29.23 -1.36
C LEU A 404 -29.42 28.65 -2.68
N ILE A 405 -29.77 29.28 -3.81
CA ILE A 405 -29.33 28.87 -5.15
C ILE A 405 -27.80 28.96 -5.29
N GLN A 406 -27.17 30.03 -4.82
CA GLN A 406 -25.71 30.19 -4.88
C GLN A 406 -24.98 29.11 -4.07
N MET A 407 -25.50 28.79 -2.89
CA MET A 407 -24.95 27.73 -2.05
C MET A 407 -25.15 26.34 -2.67
N LEU A 408 -26.34 26.02 -3.20
CA LEU A 408 -26.59 24.75 -3.90
C LEU A 408 -25.65 24.59 -5.10
N ARG A 409 -25.43 25.66 -5.88
CA ARG A 409 -24.46 25.67 -6.99
C ARG A 409 -23.03 25.43 -6.52
N HIS A 410 -22.62 26.12 -5.45
CA HIS A 410 -21.28 25.92 -4.88
C HIS A 410 -21.09 24.47 -4.41
N ARG A 411 -22.11 23.89 -3.77
CA ARG A 411 -22.06 22.52 -3.26
C ARG A 411 -22.07 21.46 -4.36
N ARG A 412 -22.87 21.67 -5.41
CA ARG A 412 -22.83 20.85 -6.63
C ARG A 412 -21.40 20.81 -7.17
N ASN A 413 -20.78 21.97 -7.39
CA ASN A 413 -19.44 22.04 -7.95
C ASN A 413 -18.39 21.31 -7.09
N LEU A 414 -18.45 21.44 -5.75
CA LEU A 414 -17.56 20.69 -4.86
C LEU A 414 -17.78 19.18 -4.94
N THR A 415 -19.05 18.73 -4.94
CA THR A 415 -19.38 17.30 -4.99
C THR A 415 -18.99 16.68 -6.34
N THR A 416 -19.19 17.41 -7.44
CA THR A 416 -18.75 16.99 -8.78
C THR A 416 -17.23 16.82 -8.82
N ALA A 417 -16.46 17.80 -8.32
CA ALA A 417 -15.00 17.72 -8.28
C ALA A 417 -14.51 16.54 -7.42
N ASP A 418 -15.08 16.35 -6.22
CA ASP A 418 -14.75 15.22 -5.35
C ASP A 418 -15.08 13.87 -6.01
N THR A 419 -16.16 13.83 -6.80
CA THR A 419 -16.56 12.63 -7.53
C THR A 419 -15.57 12.34 -8.65
N GLU A 420 -15.23 13.34 -9.48
CA GLU A 420 -14.24 13.24 -10.57
C GLU A 420 -12.88 12.71 -10.05
N ASP A 421 -12.39 13.25 -8.93
CA ASP A 421 -11.15 12.78 -8.29
C ASP A 421 -11.25 11.31 -7.86
N ALA A 422 -12.41 10.87 -7.37
CA ALA A 422 -12.64 9.47 -7.01
C ALA A 422 -12.69 8.55 -8.23
N ILE A 423 -13.26 9.01 -9.36
CA ILE A 423 -13.26 8.27 -10.63
C ILE A 423 -11.82 8.07 -11.11
N GLU A 424 -11.02 9.13 -11.11
CA GLU A 424 -9.62 9.06 -11.57
C GLU A 424 -8.77 8.14 -10.69
N LEU A 425 -8.94 8.20 -9.36
CA LEU A 425 -8.27 7.27 -8.47
C LEU A 425 -8.68 5.82 -8.76
N PHE A 426 -9.98 5.57 -8.95
CA PHE A 426 -10.48 4.24 -9.29
C PHE A 426 -9.88 3.72 -10.61
N ARG A 427 -9.81 4.56 -11.65
CA ARG A 427 -9.20 4.23 -12.95
C ARG A 427 -7.74 3.80 -12.79
N VAL A 428 -6.96 4.60 -12.06
CA VAL A 428 -5.53 4.31 -11.83
C VAL A 428 -5.36 3.00 -11.07
N GLU A 429 -6.12 2.78 -10.00
CA GLU A 429 -6.03 1.55 -9.19
C GLU A 429 -6.48 0.31 -9.96
N PHE A 430 -7.55 0.41 -10.76
CA PHE A 430 -8.01 -0.71 -11.59
C PHE A 430 -7.02 -1.04 -12.71
N SER A 431 -6.43 -0.02 -13.35
CA SER A 431 -5.39 -0.22 -14.36
C SER A 431 -4.14 -0.88 -13.76
N ASN A 432 -3.69 -0.46 -12.57
CA ASN A 432 -2.59 -1.11 -11.86
C ASN A 432 -2.91 -2.58 -11.57
N LEU A 433 -4.13 -2.89 -11.12
CA LEU A 433 -4.58 -4.27 -10.89
C LEU A 433 -4.56 -5.10 -12.17
N GLN A 434 -5.01 -4.54 -13.30
CA GLN A 434 -4.96 -5.22 -14.59
C GLN A 434 -3.51 -5.51 -15.00
N VAL A 435 -2.60 -4.55 -14.81
CA VAL A 435 -1.16 -4.74 -15.07
C VAL A 435 -0.60 -5.84 -14.17
N ASP A 436 -0.86 -5.81 -12.86
CA ASP A 436 -0.40 -6.86 -11.93
C ASP A 436 -0.98 -8.24 -12.24
N ALA A 437 -2.19 -8.28 -12.82
CA ALA A 437 -2.82 -9.52 -13.26
C ALA A 437 -2.22 -10.07 -14.55
N LEU A 438 -1.97 -9.23 -15.56
CA LEU A 438 -1.63 -9.70 -16.91
C LEU A 438 -0.13 -9.62 -17.23
N ALA A 439 0.63 -8.78 -16.52
CA ALA A 439 2.04 -8.61 -16.80
C ALA A 439 2.83 -9.87 -16.40
N PRO A 440 3.85 -10.24 -17.20
CA PRO A 440 4.71 -11.39 -16.90
C PRO A 440 5.86 -11.08 -15.94
N LEU A 441 5.86 -9.87 -15.37
CA LEU A 441 6.94 -9.35 -14.55
C LEU A 441 7.08 -10.14 -13.26
N ARG A 442 8.30 -10.21 -12.71
CA ARG A 442 8.56 -10.80 -11.40
C ARG A 442 7.66 -10.20 -10.29
N THR A 443 7.41 -8.89 -10.35
CA THR A 443 6.60 -8.17 -9.36
C THR A 443 5.09 -8.33 -9.54
N ALA A 444 4.65 -8.85 -10.68
CA ALA A 444 3.23 -9.14 -10.96
C ALA A 444 2.81 -10.43 -10.24
N PHE A 445 1.50 -10.72 -10.18
CA PHE A 445 0.98 -11.82 -9.35
C PHE A 445 1.63 -13.17 -9.66
N ILE A 446 1.76 -13.51 -10.93
CA ILE A 446 2.32 -14.79 -11.35
C ILE A 446 3.81 -14.92 -11.03
N GLY A 447 4.58 -13.83 -11.14
CA GLY A 447 6.00 -13.77 -10.84
C GLY A 447 6.26 -13.94 -9.35
N ASN A 448 5.48 -13.23 -8.53
CA ASN A 448 5.52 -13.36 -7.07
C ASN A 448 5.16 -14.80 -6.64
N LEU A 449 4.16 -15.42 -7.27
CA LEU A 449 3.75 -16.79 -6.94
C LEU A 449 4.76 -17.85 -7.37
N MET A 450 5.55 -17.59 -8.42
CA MET A 450 6.59 -18.49 -8.90
C MET A 450 7.93 -18.34 -8.17
N GLU A 451 8.10 -17.29 -7.37
CA GLU A 451 9.36 -16.92 -6.73
C GLU A 451 9.94 -18.03 -5.85
N ASP A 452 9.09 -18.68 -5.03
CA ASP A 452 9.52 -19.80 -4.18
C ASP A 452 10.05 -20.99 -5.02
N ALA A 453 9.45 -21.25 -6.18
CA ALA A 453 9.91 -22.31 -7.08
C ALA A 453 11.27 -21.96 -7.72
N TYR A 454 11.48 -20.70 -8.08
CA TYR A 454 12.78 -20.22 -8.55
C TYR A 454 13.85 -20.29 -7.46
N HIS A 455 13.52 -19.88 -6.23
CA HIS A 455 14.43 -20.00 -5.09
C HIS A 455 14.80 -21.45 -4.81
N ALA A 456 13.82 -22.36 -4.74
CA ALA A 456 14.07 -23.78 -4.56
C ALA A 456 14.97 -24.34 -5.67
N ALA A 457 14.73 -23.97 -6.93
CA ALA A 457 15.60 -24.36 -8.04
C ALA A 457 17.02 -23.78 -7.90
N ASN A 458 17.17 -22.55 -7.43
CA ASN A 458 18.50 -21.96 -7.25
C ASN A 458 19.32 -22.64 -6.15
N LEU A 459 18.66 -23.20 -5.15
CA LEU A 459 19.28 -23.95 -4.05
C LEU A 459 19.72 -25.37 -4.43
N GLU A 460 19.40 -25.87 -5.62
CA GLU A 460 19.79 -27.22 -6.04
C GLU A 460 21.29 -27.33 -6.39
N PHE A 461 22.01 -28.33 -5.90
CA PHE A 461 23.43 -28.54 -6.26
C PHE A 461 23.80 -30.02 -6.34
N GLY A 462 25.02 -30.31 -6.79
CA GLY A 462 25.54 -31.66 -6.95
C GLY A 462 24.94 -32.44 -8.13
N ALA A 463 25.21 -33.75 -8.13
CA ALA A 463 24.77 -34.67 -9.16
C ALA A 463 23.23 -34.70 -9.26
N GLY A 464 22.71 -34.62 -10.49
CA GLY A 464 21.26 -34.62 -10.76
C GLY A 464 20.54 -33.30 -10.46
N SER A 465 21.24 -32.23 -10.06
CA SER A 465 20.63 -30.94 -9.74
C SER A 465 19.88 -30.30 -10.91
N ASP A 466 20.36 -30.47 -12.15
CA ASP A 466 19.63 -30.02 -13.35
C ASP A 466 18.23 -30.63 -13.43
N ARG A 467 18.14 -31.96 -13.29
CA ARG A 467 16.87 -32.70 -13.33
C ARG A 467 15.92 -32.24 -12.22
N ARG A 468 16.43 -31.97 -11.01
CA ARG A 468 15.62 -31.50 -9.88
C ARG A 468 15.12 -30.07 -10.09
N ARG A 469 15.97 -29.13 -10.54
CA ARG A 469 15.55 -27.76 -10.93
C ARG A 469 14.42 -27.78 -11.93
N LYS A 470 14.65 -28.52 -13.02
CA LYS A 470 13.70 -28.71 -14.11
C LYS A 470 12.37 -29.27 -13.62
N LYS A 471 12.41 -30.24 -12.70
CA LYS A 471 11.21 -30.80 -12.08
C LYS A 471 10.46 -29.75 -11.25
N LEU A 472 11.16 -29.00 -10.38
CA LEU A 472 10.56 -27.97 -9.53
C LEU A 472 9.81 -26.91 -10.34
N ILE A 473 10.45 -26.37 -11.39
CA ILE A 473 9.84 -25.35 -12.25
C ILE A 473 8.63 -25.92 -13.02
N THR A 474 8.74 -27.12 -13.59
CA THR A 474 7.64 -27.75 -14.32
C THR A 474 6.46 -28.14 -13.42
N GLU A 475 6.72 -28.58 -12.19
CA GLU A 475 5.66 -28.87 -11.22
C GLU A 475 4.97 -27.59 -10.74
N ALA A 476 5.71 -26.52 -10.50
CA ALA A 476 5.16 -25.22 -10.13
C ALA A 476 4.23 -24.65 -11.23
N PHE A 477 4.73 -24.52 -12.46
CA PHE A 477 3.90 -24.07 -13.60
C PHE A 477 2.75 -25.03 -13.92
N GLY A 478 2.90 -26.32 -13.65
CA GLY A 478 1.84 -27.31 -13.84
C GLY A 478 0.82 -27.39 -12.71
N SER A 479 0.98 -26.61 -11.65
CA SER A 479 0.14 -26.69 -10.47
C SER A 479 -1.19 -25.95 -10.65
N VAL A 480 -2.29 -26.65 -10.40
CA VAL A 480 -3.63 -26.03 -10.32
C VAL A 480 -3.69 -25.03 -9.15
N LEU A 481 -2.88 -25.23 -8.10
CA LEU A 481 -2.84 -24.32 -6.96
C LEU A 481 -2.26 -22.96 -7.34
N LEU A 482 -1.21 -22.92 -8.18
CA LEU A 482 -0.64 -21.67 -8.70
C LEU A 482 -1.73 -20.77 -9.30
N PHE A 483 -2.55 -21.33 -10.20
CA PHE A 483 -3.60 -20.56 -10.88
C PHE A 483 -4.81 -20.26 -9.99
N ASN A 484 -5.08 -21.08 -8.97
CA ASN A 484 -6.06 -20.75 -7.94
C ASN A 484 -5.62 -19.58 -7.07
N ASP A 485 -4.34 -19.54 -6.70
CA ASP A 485 -3.78 -18.47 -5.87
C ASP A 485 -3.59 -17.20 -6.69
N TYR A 486 -3.25 -17.31 -7.97
CA TYR A 486 -3.31 -16.21 -8.94
C TYR A 486 -4.72 -15.62 -9.04
N ARG A 487 -5.77 -16.43 -9.20
CA ARG A 487 -7.16 -15.96 -9.15
C ARG A 487 -7.46 -15.25 -7.83
N LYS A 488 -7.09 -15.85 -6.70
CA LYS A 488 -7.30 -15.23 -5.38
C LYS A 488 -6.55 -13.89 -5.27
N ALA A 489 -5.35 -13.76 -5.82
CA ALA A 489 -4.61 -12.50 -5.81
C ALA A 489 -5.38 -11.40 -6.57
N CYS A 490 -5.95 -11.72 -7.73
CA CYS A 490 -6.84 -10.83 -8.47
C CYS A 490 -8.10 -10.46 -7.66
N SER A 491 -8.68 -11.41 -6.92
CA SER A 491 -9.90 -11.17 -6.11
C SER A 491 -9.65 -10.53 -4.74
N ASN A 492 -8.44 -10.65 -4.19
CA ASN A 492 -8.08 -10.19 -2.84
C ASN A 492 -7.49 -8.78 -2.82
N PHE A 493 -7.39 -8.10 -3.97
CA PHE A 493 -6.90 -6.73 -3.99
C PHE A 493 -7.74 -5.89 -3.01
N TYR A 494 -7.06 -5.46 -1.95
CA TYR A 494 -7.60 -5.15 -0.62
C TYR A 494 -8.58 -3.96 -0.60
N THR A 495 -8.70 -3.23 -1.70
CA THR A 495 -9.66 -2.14 -1.90
C THR A 495 -11.05 -2.65 -2.26
N TRP A 496 -11.21 -3.79 -2.93
CA TRP A 496 -12.54 -4.21 -3.40
C TRP A 496 -13.49 -4.54 -2.26
N ARG A 497 -13.02 -5.25 -1.23
CA ARG A 497 -13.83 -5.52 -0.03
C ARG A 497 -14.10 -4.30 0.85
N GLN A 498 -13.31 -3.23 0.74
CA GLN A 498 -13.58 -1.98 1.45
C GLN A 498 -14.56 -1.09 0.66
N ILE A 499 -14.51 -1.16 -0.67
CA ILE A 499 -15.49 -0.53 -1.57
C ILE A 499 -16.86 -1.22 -1.47
N CYS A 500 -16.92 -2.57 -1.43
CA CYS A 500 -18.19 -3.33 -1.31
C CYS A 500 -18.81 -3.38 0.11
N ARG A 501 -18.17 -2.82 1.16
CA ARG A 501 -18.64 -2.94 2.57
C ARG A 501 -19.36 -1.71 3.10
N TYR A 502 -19.45 -0.67 2.28
CA TYR A 502 -20.30 0.50 2.46
C TYR A 502 -21.15 0.66 1.20
#